data_AF-A0A227JAX9-F1
#
_entry.id   AF-A0A227JAX9-F1
#
_cell.length_a   1.000
_cell.length_b   1.000
_cell.length_c   1.000
_cell.angle_alpha   90.00
_cell.angle_beta   90.00
_cell.angle_gamma   90.00
#
_symmetry.space_group_name_H-M   'P 1'
#
loop_
_entity.id
_entity.type
_entity.pdbx_description
1 polymer ?
#
loop_
_entity_poly.entity_id
_entity_poly.type
_entity_poly.pdbx_seq_one_letter_code
_entity_poly.pdbx_strand_id
1 'polypeptide(L)'
;MLEFFDEDFDNMALVEGALELNKSVNPETNVHWAKQELERLYQEAEATLIHETDEEQRFDSFLRLFFHEWGFKGDDQEYFISDNSFIDKVLERKKGIPVSLGAILLYLGNRLGFPMKGVTFPTQFLIKVDWMHKTPDYINPFNGEYVGEKILQAWLIGQEGPLAQLKPEHFDEADNPTVIGRWLALIK
;
A
#
# COMPACT_ATOMS: atom_id res chain seq x y z
N MET A 1 -0.49 -27.77 -0.66
CA MET A 1 0.29 -26.75 -1.37
C MET A 1 -0.67 -26.18 -2.39
N LEU A 2 -1.20 -24.98 -2.15
CA LEU A 2 -2.05 -24.31 -3.14
C LEU A 2 -1.13 -23.84 -4.27
N GLU A 3 -1.30 -24.41 -5.46
CA GLU A 3 -0.71 -23.88 -6.68
C GLU A 3 -1.52 -22.62 -7.04
N PHE A 4 -1.08 -21.46 -6.56
CA PHE A 4 -1.56 -20.20 -7.10
C PHE A 4 -0.79 -19.95 -8.40
N PHE A 5 -1.50 -19.81 -9.51
CA PHE A 5 -0.89 -19.40 -10.78
C PHE A 5 -0.79 -17.87 -10.80
N ASP A 6 0.17 -17.31 -11.55
CA ASP A 6 0.36 -15.85 -11.63
C ASP A 6 -0.95 -15.13 -12.05
N GLU A 7 -1.75 -15.76 -12.91
CA GLU A 7 -3.07 -15.26 -13.37
C GLU A 7 -4.12 -15.11 -12.24
N ASP A 8 -3.97 -15.85 -11.13
CA ASP A 8 -4.89 -15.76 -9.97
C ASP A 8 -4.66 -14.46 -9.18
N PHE A 9 -3.43 -13.93 -9.19
CA PHE A 9 -3.07 -12.71 -8.46
C PHE A 9 -3.32 -11.42 -9.27
N ASP A 10 -3.35 -11.51 -10.60
CA ASP A 10 -3.62 -10.36 -11.48
C ASP A 10 -5.03 -9.79 -11.29
N ASN A 11 -5.99 -10.65 -10.95
CA ASN A 11 -7.40 -10.26 -10.76
C ASN A 11 -7.77 -10.01 -9.29
N MET A 12 -6.83 -10.21 -8.37
CA MET A 12 -7.05 -10.11 -6.93
C MET A 12 -6.47 -8.79 -6.40
N ALA A 13 -7.09 -8.19 -5.39
CA ALA A 13 -6.48 -7.03 -4.76
C ALA A 13 -5.18 -7.44 -4.05
N LEU A 14 -4.15 -6.58 -4.07
CA LEU A 14 -2.85 -6.88 -3.47
C LEU A 14 -2.94 -7.36 -2.01
N VAL A 15 -3.84 -6.76 -1.22
CA VAL A 15 -4.07 -7.15 0.19
C VAL A 15 -4.67 -8.54 0.33
N GLU A 16 -5.51 -8.96 -0.61
CA GLU A 16 -6.14 -10.28 -0.61
C GLU A 16 -5.12 -11.34 -1.00
N GLY A 17 -4.32 -11.08 -2.04
CA GLY A 17 -3.21 -11.96 -2.43
C GLY A 17 -2.18 -12.11 -1.30
N ALA A 18 -1.87 -11.01 -0.61
CA ALA A 18 -1.02 -11.03 0.58
C ALA A 18 -1.63 -11.82 1.74
N LEU A 19 -2.95 -11.78 1.96
CA LEU A 19 -3.60 -12.58 3.01
C LEU A 19 -3.54 -14.08 2.73
N GLU A 20 -3.78 -14.50 1.49
CA GLU A 20 -3.66 -15.91 1.08
C GLU A 20 -2.20 -16.38 1.22
N LEU A 21 -1.25 -15.54 0.84
CA LEU A 21 0.17 -15.78 1.05
C LEU A 21 0.52 -15.93 2.53
N ASN A 22 0.09 -14.98 3.36
CA ASN A 22 0.34 -14.99 4.80
C ASN A 22 -0.21 -16.27 5.44
N LYS A 23 -1.40 -16.72 5.02
CA LYS A 23 -1.97 -17.99 5.48
C LYS A 23 -1.13 -19.21 5.10
N SER A 24 -0.51 -19.19 3.91
CA SER A 24 0.37 -20.26 3.46
C SER A 24 1.69 -20.32 4.26
N VAL A 25 2.21 -19.16 4.68
CA VAL A 25 3.45 -19.06 5.48
C VAL A 25 3.18 -19.34 6.96
N ASN A 26 2.11 -18.77 7.51
CA ASN A 26 1.67 -18.97 8.89
C ASN A 26 0.20 -19.43 8.90
N PRO A 27 -0.08 -20.72 9.18
CA PRO A 27 -1.43 -21.24 9.29
C PRO A 27 -2.28 -20.57 10.38
N GLU A 28 -1.70 -19.83 11.32
CA GLU A 28 -2.45 -19.09 12.35
C GLU A 28 -2.97 -17.72 11.86
N THR A 29 -2.59 -17.28 10.64
CA THR A 29 -3.08 -16.03 10.04
C THR A 29 -4.61 -16.02 10.02
N ASN A 30 -5.21 -14.96 10.59
CA ASN A 30 -6.66 -14.84 10.70
C ASN A 30 -7.26 -14.08 9.51
N VAL A 31 -7.31 -14.75 8.36
CA VAL A 31 -7.83 -14.20 7.10
C VAL A 31 -9.27 -13.72 7.21
N HIS A 32 -10.13 -14.45 7.94
CA HIS A 32 -11.54 -14.09 8.07
C HIS A 32 -11.71 -12.77 8.84
N TRP A 33 -11.05 -12.63 9.98
CA TRP A 33 -11.07 -11.40 10.75
C TRP A 33 -10.48 -10.23 9.96
N ALA A 34 -9.37 -10.43 9.24
CA ALA A 34 -8.74 -9.38 8.44
C ALA A 34 -9.70 -8.85 7.36
N LYS A 35 -10.41 -9.73 6.65
CA LYS A 35 -11.43 -9.35 5.67
C LYS A 35 -12.60 -8.57 6.32
N GLN A 36 -13.04 -8.98 7.51
CA GLN A 36 -14.07 -8.25 8.26
C GLN A 36 -13.61 -6.87 8.72
N GLU A 37 -12.37 -6.73 9.18
CA GLU A 37 -11.81 -5.45 9.60
C GLU A 37 -11.62 -4.50 8.41
N LEU A 38 -11.16 -5.01 7.26
CA LEU A 38 -11.10 -4.22 6.02
C LEU A 38 -12.48 -3.71 5.60
N GLU A 39 -13.52 -4.54 5.67
CA GLU A 39 -14.89 -4.11 5.39
C GLU A 39 -15.37 -3.05 6.39
N ARG A 40 -15.10 -3.24 7.69
CA ARG A 40 -15.45 -2.28 8.73
C ARG A 40 -14.81 -0.91 8.47
N LEU A 41 -13.52 -0.89 8.15
CA LEU A 41 -12.78 0.33 7.82
C LEU A 41 -13.31 1.01 6.55
N TYR A 42 -13.66 0.23 5.52
CA TYR A 42 -14.28 0.76 4.30
C TYR A 42 -15.61 1.47 4.61
N GLN A 43 -16.51 0.82 5.34
CA GLN A 43 -17.82 1.39 5.69
C GLN A 43 -17.68 2.68 6.52
N GLU A 44 -16.71 2.70 7.44
CA GLU A 44 -16.40 3.89 8.24
C GLU A 44 -15.88 5.04 7.37
N ALA A 45 -14.96 4.77 6.44
CA ALA A 45 -14.45 5.77 5.52
C ALA A 45 -15.52 6.28 4.56
N GLU A 46 -16.34 5.39 4.00
CA GLU A 46 -17.44 5.78 3.10
C GLU A 46 -18.43 6.72 3.81
N ALA A 47 -18.81 6.40 5.04
CA ALA A 47 -19.69 7.27 5.84
C ALA A 47 -19.04 8.61 6.21
N THR A 48 -17.74 8.61 6.50
CA THR A 48 -17.00 9.82 6.89
C THR A 48 -16.82 10.79 5.71
N LEU A 49 -16.67 10.25 4.49
CA LEU A 49 -16.33 11.02 3.28
C LEU A 49 -17.54 11.40 2.43
N ILE A 50 -18.76 11.15 2.89
CA ILE A 50 -19.99 11.27 2.08
C ILE A 50 -20.37 12.73 1.76
N HIS A 51 -19.87 13.70 2.53
CA HIS A 51 -20.22 15.11 2.38
C HIS A 51 -19.17 15.92 1.60
N GLU A 52 -17.99 15.33 1.38
CA GLU A 52 -16.85 15.91 0.71
C GLU A 52 -16.99 15.72 -0.80
N THR A 53 -17.36 16.81 -1.47
CA THR A 53 -17.63 16.81 -2.93
C THR A 53 -16.40 17.11 -3.78
N ASP A 54 -15.39 17.74 -3.19
CA ASP A 54 -14.09 17.99 -3.84
C ASP A 54 -13.21 16.74 -3.70
N GLU A 55 -12.81 16.15 -4.82
CA GLU A 55 -12.12 14.85 -4.83
C GLU A 55 -10.76 14.89 -4.11
N GLU A 56 -10.02 15.99 -4.24
CA GLU A 56 -8.71 16.16 -3.60
C GLU A 56 -8.88 16.32 -2.07
N GLN A 57 -9.82 17.15 -1.60
CA GLN A 57 -10.14 17.24 -0.18
C GLN A 57 -10.72 15.95 0.41
N ARG A 58 -11.50 15.20 -0.39
CA ARG A 58 -12.00 13.89 -0.01
C ARG A 58 -10.84 12.90 0.16
N PHE A 59 -9.85 12.96 -0.71
CA PHE A 59 -8.65 12.14 -0.61
C PHE A 59 -7.76 12.52 0.58
N ASP A 60 -7.51 13.82 0.81
CA ASP A 60 -6.79 14.28 2.01
C ASP A 60 -7.50 13.87 3.30
N SER A 61 -8.83 13.88 3.30
CA SER A 61 -9.63 13.41 4.44
C SER A 61 -9.50 11.91 4.64
N PHE A 62 -9.45 11.12 3.55
CA PHE A 62 -9.16 9.70 3.61
C PHE A 62 -7.75 9.42 4.18
N LEU A 63 -6.72 10.13 3.71
CA LEU A 63 -5.36 9.99 4.24
C LEU A 63 -5.31 10.34 5.73
N ARG A 64 -5.97 11.42 6.15
CA ARG A 64 -6.07 11.80 7.56
C ARG A 64 -6.77 10.72 8.39
N LEU A 65 -7.88 10.17 7.90
CA LEU A 65 -8.57 9.07 8.56
C LEU A 65 -7.62 7.87 8.75
N PHE A 66 -6.90 7.50 7.69
CA PHE A 66 -5.98 6.37 7.71
C PHE A 66 -4.78 6.56 8.64
N PHE A 67 -4.03 7.66 8.48
CA PHE A 67 -2.75 7.86 9.16
C PHE A 67 -2.88 8.52 10.54
N HIS A 68 -3.93 9.30 10.79
CA HIS A 68 -4.09 10.03 12.04
C HIS A 68 -5.19 9.46 12.94
N GLU A 69 -6.37 9.18 12.40
CA GLU A 69 -7.51 8.74 13.22
C GLU A 69 -7.46 7.24 13.52
N TRP A 70 -7.21 6.40 12.51
CA TRP A 70 -6.96 4.98 12.68
C TRP A 70 -5.54 4.67 13.14
N GLY A 71 -4.63 5.63 12.98
CA GLY A 71 -3.26 5.56 13.51
C GLY A 71 -2.33 4.60 12.77
N PHE A 72 -2.64 4.25 11.51
CA PHE A 72 -1.73 3.46 10.70
C PHE A 72 -0.42 4.22 10.47
N LYS A 73 0.71 3.55 10.67
CA LYS A 73 2.03 4.15 10.44
C LYS A 73 3.10 3.11 10.19
N GLY A 74 4.18 3.54 9.58
CA GLY A 74 5.40 2.79 9.49
C GLY A 74 5.98 2.43 10.86
N ASP A 75 6.56 1.24 10.98
CA ASP A 75 7.32 0.83 12.16
C ASP A 75 8.82 1.00 11.90
N ASP A 76 9.39 2.10 12.39
CA ASP A 76 10.79 2.49 12.24
C ASP A 76 11.73 1.77 13.22
N GLN A 77 11.20 1.24 14.32
CA GLN A 77 11.99 0.57 15.37
C GLN A 77 12.16 -0.94 15.15
N GLU A 78 11.28 -1.55 14.35
CA GLU A 78 11.15 -3.01 14.21
C GLU A 78 10.95 -3.44 12.74
N TYR A 79 11.62 -2.77 11.80
CA TYR A 79 11.46 -2.98 10.35
C TYR A 79 11.58 -4.45 9.88
N PHE A 80 12.30 -5.29 10.63
CA PHE A 80 12.54 -6.70 10.32
C PHE A 80 11.68 -7.69 11.11
N ILE A 81 10.69 -7.24 11.88
CA ILE A 81 9.73 -8.18 12.49
C ILE A 81 8.75 -8.64 11.42
N SER A 82 8.65 -9.96 11.24
CA SER A 82 7.74 -10.62 10.29
C SER A 82 6.32 -10.07 10.38
N ASP A 83 5.83 -9.76 11.58
CA ASP A 83 4.49 -9.24 11.84
C ASP A 83 4.15 -7.96 11.06
N ASN A 84 5.15 -7.11 10.74
CA ASN A 84 4.93 -5.90 9.95
C ASN A 84 4.59 -6.18 8.48
N SER A 85 4.78 -7.43 8.06
CA SER A 85 4.43 -7.93 6.73
C SER A 85 3.13 -8.75 6.72
N PHE A 86 2.61 -9.18 7.88
CA PHE A 86 1.37 -9.96 7.97
C PHE A 86 0.16 -9.03 8.07
N ILE A 87 -0.74 -9.05 7.08
CA ILE A 87 -1.88 -8.11 6.99
C ILE A 87 -2.77 -8.15 8.23
N ASP A 88 -3.07 -9.33 8.80
CA ASP A 88 -3.87 -9.42 10.02
C ASP A 88 -3.16 -8.75 11.21
N LYS A 89 -1.84 -8.91 11.33
CA LYS A 89 -1.04 -8.23 12.35
C LYS A 89 -0.89 -6.73 12.13
N VAL A 90 -0.76 -6.30 10.87
CA VAL A 90 -0.72 -4.88 10.51
C VAL A 90 -2.05 -4.21 10.82
N LEU A 91 -3.18 -4.85 10.52
CA LEU A 91 -4.51 -4.37 10.86
C LEU A 91 -4.74 -4.28 12.38
N GLU A 92 -4.18 -5.22 13.16
CA GLU A 92 -4.29 -5.25 14.62
C GLU A 92 -3.42 -4.17 15.27
N ARG A 93 -2.14 -4.09 14.89
CA ARG A 93 -1.14 -3.18 15.48
C ARG A 93 -1.18 -1.77 14.90
N LYS A 94 -1.82 -1.58 13.74
CA LYS A 94 -1.78 -0.36 12.93
C LYS A 94 -0.34 0.06 12.58
N LYS A 95 0.54 -0.94 12.43
CA LYS A 95 1.96 -0.75 12.14
C LYS A 95 2.40 -1.72 11.05
N GLY A 96 3.18 -1.24 10.08
CA GLY A 96 3.63 -2.06 8.96
C GLY A 96 4.83 -1.50 8.20
N ILE A 97 5.14 -2.16 7.10
CA ILE A 97 6.16 -1.74 6.12
C ILE A 97 5.46 -1.08 4.91
N PRO A 98 6.20 -0.39 4.01
CA PRO A 98 5.57 0.35 2.90
C PRO A 98 4.60 -0.48 2.06
N VAL A 99 4.94 -1.74 1.74
CA VAL A 99 4.08 -2.60 0.91
C VAL A 99 2.82 -3.07 1.65
N SER A 100 2.91 -3.37 2.95
CA SER A 100 1.75 -3.85 3.73
C SER A 100 0.76 -2.74 4.03
N LEU A 101 1.25 -1.55 4.40
CA LEU A 101 0.42 -0.36 4.55
C LEU A 101 -0.16 0.08 3.20
N GLY A 102 0.66 0.06 2.14
CA GLY A 102 0.24 0.42 0.79
C GLY A 102 -0.85 -0.51 0.25
N ALA A 103 -0.78 -1.81 0.51
CA ALA A 103 -1.80 -2.77 0.09
C ALA A 103 -3.16 -2.48 0.75
N ILE A 104 -3.19 -2.17 2.05
CA ILE A 104 -4.42 -1.81 2.77
C ILE A 104 -4.96 -0.48 2.25
N LEU A 105 -4.09 0.53 2.09
CA LEU A 105 -4.48 1.85 1.62
C LEU A 105 -5.05 1.79 0.19
N LEU A 106 -4.41 1.04 -0.72
CA LEU A 106 -4.89 0.79 -2.08
C LEU A 106 -6.25 0.10 -2.10
N TYR A 107 -6.42 -0.93 -1.29
CA TYR A 107 -7.68 -1.67 -1.23
C TYR A 107 -8.85 -0.77 -0.83
N LEU A 108 -8.67 0.00 0.25
CA LEU A 108 -9.70 0.92 0.74
C LEU A 108 -9.94 2.06 -0.26
N GLY A 109 -8.86 2.69 -0.73
CA GLY A 109 -8.94 3.84 -1.62
C GLY A 109 -9.59 3.53 -2.97
N ASN A 110 -9.26 2.39 -3.59
CA ASN A 110 -9.87 1.95 -4.83
C ASN A 110 -11.37 1.65 -4.64
N ARG A 111 -11.75 1.03 -3.53
CA ARG A 111 -13.17 0.81 -3.21
C ARG A 111 -13.92 2.12 -2.96
N LEU A 112 -13.25 3.13 -2.41
CA LEU A 112 -13.80 4.49 -2.24
C LEU A 112 -13.85 5.29 -3.55
N GLY A 113 -13.37 4.73 -4.67
CA GLY A 113 -13.40 5.32 -6.00
C GLY A 113 -12.22 6.21 -6.35
N PHE A 114 -11.16 6.24 -5.54
CA PHE A 114 -9.96 7.00 -5.88
C PHE A 114 -9.12 6.29 -6.96
N PRO A 115 -8.51 7.02 -7.90
CA PRO A 115 -7.73 6.44 -8.99
C PRO A 115 -6.32 6.07 -8.53
N MET A 116 -6.20 5.06 -7.65
CA MET A 116 -4.94 4.72 -7.00
C MET A 116 -4.28 3.47 -7.59
N LYS A 117 -2.96 3.54 -7.73
CA LYS A 117 -2.14 2.44 -8.26
C LYS A 117 -0.90 2.24 -7.40
N GLY A 118 -0.48 0.98 -7.24
CA GLY A 118 0.83 0.67 -6.66
C GLY A 118 1.93 0.98 -7.67
N VAL A 119 3.07 1.46 -7.21
CA VAL A 119 4.27 1.69 -8.02
C VAL A 119 5.47 1.07 -7.31
N THR A 120 6.20 0.20 -7.99
CA THR A 120 7.47 -0.35 -7.49
C THR A 120 8.62 0.57 -7.89
N PHE A 121 8.73 1.71 -7.21
CA PHE A 121 9.86 2.63 -7.40
C PHE A 121 11.18 1.93 -6.99
N PRO A 122 12.34 2.25 -7.59
CA PRO A 122 13.59 1.52 -7.36
C PRO A 122 13.98 1.33 -5.89
N THR A 123 13.72 2.33 -5.04
CA THR A 123 14.05 2.28 -3.62
C THR A 123 12.96 1.66 -2.75
N GLN A 124 11.68 1.80 -3.13
CA GLN A 124 10.55 1.44 -2.27
C GLN A 124 9.21 1.41 -3.01
N PHE A 125 8.20 0.87 -2.35
CA PHE A 125 6.81 0.91 -2.83
C PHE A 125 6.17 2.28 -2.60
N LEU A 126 5.48 2.80 -3.60
CA LEU A 126 4.73 4.06 -3.56
C LEU A 126 3.30 3.84 -4.03
N ILE A 127 2.44 4.77 -3.66
CA ILE A 127 1.09 4.87 -4.23
C ILE A 127 1.06 6.04 -5.19
N LYS A 128 0.56 5.80 -6.40
CA LYS A 128 0.30 6.84 -7.41
C LYS A 128 -1.19 7.14 -7.43
N VAL A 129 -1.56 8.42 -7.50
CA VAL A 129 -2.94 8.88 -7.64
C VAL A 129 -3.08 9.59 -8.97
N ASP A 130 -3.78 8.96 -9.92
CA ASP A 130 -3.93 9.44 -11.30
C ASP A 130 -5.18 10.32 -11.45
N TRP A 131 -5.02 11.60 -11.09
CA TRP A 131 -6.07 12.60 -11.27
C TRP A 131 -6.36 12.89 -12.75
N MET A 132 -7.63 13.13 -13.07
CA MET A 132 -8.05 13.42 -14.44
C MET A 132 -7.62 14.83 -14.92
N HIS A 133 -7.45 15.77 -14.00
CA HIS A 133 -7.24 17.20 -14.29
C HIS A 133 -5.85 17.73 -13.96
N LYS A 134 -4.94 16.90 -13.43
CA LYS A 134 -3.57 17.31 -13.09
C LYS A 134 -2.57 16.17 -13.25
N THR A 135 -1.29 16.47 -13.04
CA THR A 135 -0.24 15.45 -12.99
C THR A 135 -0.45 14.52 -11.80
N PRO A 136 -0.02 13.24 -11.89
CA PRO A 136 -0.20 12.30 -10.80
C PRO A 136 0.51 12.75 -9.53
N ASP A 137 -0.13 12.51 -8.38
CA ASP A 137 0.51 12.61 -7.08
C ASP A 137 1.10 11.27 -6.67
N TYR A 138 2.15 11.31 -5.84
CA TYR A 138 2.75 10.13 -5.24
C TYR A 138 2.65 10.23 -3.72
N ILE A 139 2.22 9.15 -3.08
CA ILE A 139 2.08 9.06 -1.63
C ILE A 139 3.06 8.01 -1.13
N ASN A 140 3.79 8.35 -0.06
CA ASN A 140 4.56 7.38 0.69
C ASN A 140 3.62 6.60 1.63
N PRO A 141 3.36 5.30 1.39
CA PRO A 141 2.43 4.53 2.22
C PRO A 141 2.94 4.31 3.65
N PHE A 142 4.22 4.59 3.93
CA PHE A 142 4.79 4.47 5.27
C PHE A 142 4.27 5.55 6.23
N ASN A 143 3.96 6.74 5.73
CA ASN A 143 3.61 7.89 6.57
C ASN A 143 2.49 8.79 6.00
N GLY A 144 2.01 8.54 4.79
CA GLY A 144 0.95 9.31 4.14
C GLY A 144 1.43 10.61 3.50
N GLU A 145 2.73 10.88 3.47
CA GLU A 145 3.25 12.12 2.90
C GLU A 145 3.23 12.11 1.37
N TYR A 146 2.89 13.26 0.78
CA TYR A 146 3.07 13.52 -0.63
C TYR A 146 4.56 13.59 -0.98
N VAL A 147 4.95 12.86 -2.01
CA VAL A 147 6.33 12.73 -2.47
C VAL A 147 6.51 13.49 -3.78
N GLY A 148 7.17 14.64 -3.69
CA GLY A 148 7.54 15.42 -4.87
C GLY A 148 8.75 14.83 -5.60
N GLU A 149 8.93 15.25 -6.86
CA GLU A 149 10.04 14.84 -7.74
C GLU A 149 11.43 14.99 -7.08
N LYS A 150 11.65 16.07 -6.32
CA LYS A 150 12.92 16.30 -5.61
C LYS A 150 13.25 15.19 -4.61
N ILE A 151 12.25 14.66 -3.91
CA ILE A 151 12.43 13.59 -2.93
C ILE A 151 12.70 12.28 -3.66
N LEU A 152 11.93 11.97 -4.70
CA LEU A 152 12.13 10.80 -5.56
C LEU A 152 13.55 10.76 -6.15
N GLN A 153 14.00 11.89 -6.66
CA GLN A 153 15.35 12.05 -7.21
C GLN A 153 16.43 11.87 -6.14
N ALA A 154 16.22 12.38 -4.93
CA ALA A 154 17.16 12.20 -3.82
C ALA A 154 17.25 10.73 -3.37
N TRP A 155 16.12 10.02 -3.31
CA TRP A 155 16.08 8.59 -3.02
C TRP A 155 16.84 7.78 -4.07
N LEU A 156 16.58 8.06 -5.35
CA LEU A 156 17.26 7.37 -6.45
C LEU A 156 18.77 7.61 -6.42
N ILE A 157 19.22 8.85 -6.18
CA ILE A 157 20.64 9.16 -6.01
C ILE A 157 21.26 8.39 -4.84
N GLY A 158 20.54 8.25 -3.73
CA GLY A 158 20.99 7.48 -2.58
C GLY A 158 21.24 5.99 -2.88
N GLN A 159 20.50 5.42 -3.84
CA GLN A 159 20.60 4.00 -4.21
C GLN A 159 21.55 3.76 -5.40
N GLU A 160 21.44 4.55 -6.47
CA GLU A 160 22.13 4.33 -7.75
C GLU A 160 23.33 5.26 -7.97
N GLY A 161 23.51 6.26 -7.11
CA GLY A 161 24.62 7.21 -7.15
C GLY A 161 24.26 8.57 -7.76
N PRO A 162 25.20 9.53 -7.73
CA PRO A 162 24.94 10.96 -7.99
C PRO A 162 24.52 11.29 -9.42
N LEU A 163 24.70 10.37 -10.37
CA LEU A 163 24.35 10.55 -11.78
C LEU A 163 22.99 9.93 -12.14
N ALA A 164 22.30 9.30 -11.18
CA ALA A 164 21.02 8.68 -11.42
C ALA A 164 19.96 9.73 -11.81
N GLN A 165 19.07 9.38 -12.72
CA GLN A 165 18.00 10.25 -13.20
C GLN A 165 16.68 9.50 -13.17
N LEU A 166 15.61 10.20 -12.81
CA LEU A 166 14.26 9.65 -12.91
C LEU A 166 13.93 9.29 -14.36
N LYS A 167 13.45 8.06 -14.55
CA LYS A 167 12.99 7.54 -15.85
C LYS A 167 11.51 7.21 -15.76
N PRO A 168 10.77 7.25 -16.88
CA PRO A 168 9.37 6.83 -16.92
C PRO A 168 9.15 5.43 -16.32
N GLU A 169 10.05 4.49 -16.59
CA GLU A 169 10.04 3.10 -16.10
C GLU A 169 10.00 3.00 -14.56
N HIS A 170 10.52 4.01 -13.83
CA HIS A 170 10.50 4.01 -12.36
C HIS A 170 9.09 4.23 -11.80
N PHE A 171 8.15 4.66 -12.64
CA PHE A 171 6.77 4.98 -12.29
C PHE A 171 5.76 3.99 -12.86
N ASP A 172 6.25 2.89 -13.43
CA ASP A 172 5.39 1.83 -13.96
C ASP A 172 4.54 1.23 -12.84
N GLU A 173 3.30 0.89 -13.21
CA GLU A 173 2.35 0.26 -12.31
C GLU A 173 2.93 -1.07 -11.81
N ALA A 174 2.74 -1.30 -10.52
CA ALA A 174 3.22 -2.48 -9.86
C ALA A 174 2.42 -3.71 -10.31
N ASP A 175 3.15 -4.73 -10.73
CA ASP A 175 2.61 -6.06 -11.00
C ASP A 175 2.38 -6.82 -9.68
N ASN A 176 1.15 -7.27 -9.43
CA ASN A 176 0.77 -7.93 -8.18
C ASN A 176 1.64 -9.17 -7.87
N PRO A 177 1.82 -10.14 -8.79
CA PRO A 177 2.74 -11.26 -8.60
C PRO A 177 4.16 -10.81 -8.21
N THR A 178 4.71 -9.81 -8.90
CA THR A 178 6.04 -9.27 -8.60
C THR A 178 6.11 -8.66 -7.20
N VAL A 179 5.11 -7.87 -6.80
CA VAL A 179 5.05 -7.27 -5.46
C VAL A 179 4.93 -8.35 -4.39
N ILE A 180 4.04 -9.32 -4.57
CA ILE A 180 3.85 -10.44 -3.64
C ILE A 180 5.13 -11.28 -3.54
N GLY A 181 5.83 -11.53 -4.64
CA GLY A 181 7.11 -12.24 -4.66
C GLY A 181 8.21 -11.51 -3.88
N ARG A 182 8.30 -10.17 -4.01
CA ARG A 182 9.22 -9.36 -3.20
C ARG A 182 8.82 -9.33 -1.73
N TRP A 183 7.51 -9.26 -1.44
CA TRP A 183 6.97 -9.31 -0.09
C TRP A 183 7.31 -10.63 0.61
N LEU A 184 7.17 -11.75 -0.09
CA LEU A 184 7.62 -13.07 0.36
C LEU A 184 9.08 -13.09 0.82
N ALA A 185 9.96 -12.42 0.08
CA ALA A 185 11.38 -12.36 0.40
C ALA A 185 11.68 -11.59 1.69
N LEU A 186 10.74 -10.74 2.17
CA LEU A 186 10.85 -10.01 3.44
C LEU A 186 10.34 -10.82 4.64
N ILE A 187 9.55 -11.87 4.40
CA ILE A 187 8.94 -12.70 5.46
C ILE A 187 9.84 -13.89 5.84
N LYS A 188 10.79 -14.29 4.97
CA LYS A 188 11.74 -15.38 5.20
C LYS A 188 12.97 -14.92 5.98
#